data_AF-A0A1I3TY48-F1
#
_entry.id   AF-A0A1I3TY48-F1
#
_cell.length_a   1.000
_cell.length_b   1.000
_cell.length_c   1.000
_cell.angle_alpha   90.00
_cell.angle_beta   90.00
_cell.angle_gamma   90.00
#
_symmetry.space_group_name_H-M   'P 1'
#
loop_
_entity.id
_entity.type
_entity.pdbx_description
1 polymer ?
#
loop_
_entity_poly.entity_id
_entity_poly.type
_entity_poly.pdbx_seq_one_letter_code
_entity_poly.pdbx_strand_id
1 'polypeptide(L)'
;MAYHIFFSWQSDTPNAVGRSMIEACLERAIGLLQADAEVDLADRELAIDKDTLHVPGSPAIAETIYGKIDRAAVFLSDLTYVALRPNGGGIPNPNVLIEHGWALKSLSSRRVISVMNTALGDPDQHELPFDLRHVRRPILYACALDANQEDRKKARGELTKHLAAALRAIFNDDVVRAGLRAPAPHTPHPRDVELLKRVHRQLPLTLRQFLHQHNFGSPFRLAHLDPIHDMNETWVGAAYEFHDPEVQGTFSNLQRVAGEFGGLVLERIYAMDRNPTMGWPKTDQDVAQGVQPGTQQAIKEMNAKAVELCATIDAFDRIARDRIPVASGIHSDRDDAAEPNKQAQGAISALQDLAFDMHRGALPEIVTQPRLTLRLVPFEATEGRRLDPRRVGKLQQQFPPSPHERVKADSDGRQWWSCAVPRRRGDGLNPETSWRMRLVRPGHLEYQVTIGHRIDDDPQIMVDGRRLEALIVRNLERMAAIANDLDLAGPALVSISLDGVEDVELSAARPGGRRMRKPEVILPVAKLAEMNGELAAEIQEQLDILWQTAGWIDGSPSFSSEAWAGYSDKQNYDID
;
A
#
# COMPACT_ATOMS: atom_id res chain seq x y z
N MET A 1 -24.05 3.78 8.20
CA MET A 1 -25.32 3.39 8.85
C MET A 1 -25.04 3.45 10.33
N ALA A 2 -25.82 4.22 11.09
CA ALA A 2 -25.51 4.45 12.50
C ALA A 2 -25.58 3.15 13.32
N TYR A 3 -24.59 2.92 14.16
CA TYR A 3 -24.65 1.88 15.18
C TYR A 3 -25.57 2.33 16.31
N HIS A 4 -26.46 1.43 16.71
CA HIS A 4 -27.42 1.71 17.77
C HIS A 4 -27.00 1.10 19.10
N ILE A 5 -27.12 1.88 20.17
CA ILE A 5 -27.02 1.39 21.55
C ILE A 5 -28.44 1.24 22.07
N PHE A 6 -28.88 -0.01 22.29
CA PHE A 6 -30.20 -0.26 22.85
C PHE A 6 -30.17 -0.04 24.37
N PHE A 7 -30.96 0.91 24.86
CA PHE A 7 -31.05 1.23 26.29
C PHE A 7 -32.33 0.66 26.90
N SER A 8 -32.17 -0.24 27.87
CA SER A 8 -33.22 -0.84 28.70
C SER A 8 -33.16 -0.26 30.12
N TRP A 9 -34.26 0.30 30.63
CA TRP A 9 -34.27 1.04 31.91
C TRP A 9 -35.33 0.55 32.89
N GLN A 10 -35.13 0.92 34.16
CA GLN A 10 -36.07 0.67 35.25
C GLN A 10 -37.21 1.71 35.23
N SER A 11 -38.36 1.36 34.65
CA SER A 11 -39.54 2.24 34.61
C SER A 11 -40.14 2.54 36.00
N ASP A 12 -39.89 1.68 36.98
CA ASP A 12 -40.42 1.80 38.34
C ASP A 12 -39.50 2.61 39.27
N THR A 13 -38.43 3.21 38.74
CA THR A 13 -37.56 4.12 39.49
C THR A 13 -37.81 5.59 39.12
N PRO A 14 -37.54 6.55 40.02
CA PRO A 14 -37.71 7.96 39.70
C PRO A 14 -36.81 8.42 38.55
N ASN A 15 -37.43 8.90 37.46
CA ASN A 15 -36.75 9.27 36.21
C ASN A 15 -35.52 10.18 36.38
N ALA A 16 -35.59 11.14 37.30
CA ALA A 16 -34.54 12.13 37.52
C ALA A 16 -33.20 11.54 38.04
N VAL A 17 -33.24 10.35 38.63
CA VAL A 17 -32.05 9.64 39.16
C VAL A 17 -31.83 8.27 38.52
N GLY A 18 -32.77 7.81 37.69
CA GLY A 18 -32.70 6.61 36.86
C GLY A 18 -32.67 6.97 35.37
N ARG A 19 -33.71 6.57 34.62
CA ARG A 19 -33.85 6.68 33.16
C ARG A 19 -33.24 7.95 32.55
N SER A 20 -33.75 9.14 32.92
CA SER A 20 -33.33 10.40 32.29
C SER A 20 -31.89 10.77 32.60
N MET A 21 -31.40 10.41 33.79
CA MET A 21 -30.02 10.66 34.17
C MET A 21 -29.07 9.74 33.40
N ILE A 22 -29.38 8.45 33.31
CA ILE A 22 -28.57 7.46 32.57
C ILE A 22 -28.54 7.83 31.09
N GLU A 23 -29.70 8.13 30.49
CA GLU A 23 -29.82 8.52 29.09
C GLU A 23 -28.95 9.76 28.78
N ALA A 24 -29.04 10.81 29.59
CA ALA A 24 -28.20 12.00 29.42
C ALA A 24 -26.69 11.72 29.59
N CYS A 25 -26.31 10.76 30.45
CA CYS A 25 -24.91 10.35 30.58
C CYS A 25 -24.45 9.53 29.38
N LEU A 26 -25.31 8.69 28.83
CA LEU A 26 -25.04 7.91 27.63
C LEU A 26 -24.86 8.81 26.40
N GLU A 27 -25.75 9.79 26.19
CA GLU A 27 -25.62 10.79 25.13
C GLU A 27 -24.29 11.56 25.22
N ARG A 28 -23.89 11.97 26.43
CA ARG A 28 -22.61 12.65 26.64
C ARG A 28 -21.42 11.73 26.37
N ALA A 29 -21.49 10.47 26.79
CA ALA A 29 -20.45 9.48 26.54
C ALA A 29 -20.28 9.22 25.03
N ILE A 30 -21.40 9.10 24.30
CA ILE A 30 -21.41 9.02 22.83
C ILE A 30 -20.73 10.24 22.22
N GLY A 31 -21.11 11.46 22.63
CA GLY A 31 -20.50 12.69 22.11
C GLY A 31 -18.99 12.79 22.35
N LEU A 32 -18.50 12.28 23.49
CA LEU A 32 -17.07 12.20 23.79
C LEU A 32 -16.33 11.22 22.87
N LEU A 33 -16.96 10.10 22.52
CA LEU A 33 -16.39 9.10 21.58
C LEU A 33 -16.36 9.63 20.15
N GLN A 34 -17.41 10.33 19.71
CA GLN A 34 -17.50 10.89 18.36
C GLN A 34 -16.48 11.99 18.10
N ALA A 35 -16.08 12.72 19.16
CA ALA A 35 -15.03 13.73 19.11
C ALA A 35 -13.60 13.15 19.19
N ASP A 36 -13.46 11.86 19.47
CA ASP A 36 -12.18 11.18 19.64
C ASP A 36 -11.60 10.79 18.27
N ALA A 37 -10.42 11.35 17.93
CA ALA A 37 -9.79 11.13 16.63
C ALA A 37 -9.25 9.71 16.45
N GLU A 38 -9.07 8.95 17.55
CA GLU A 38 -8.59 7.56 17.54
C GLU A 38 -9.68 6.55 17.18
N VAL A 39 -10.96 6.95 17.23
CA VAL A 39 -12.09 6.11 16.78
C VAL A 39 -12.25 6.25 15.27
N ASP A 40 -12.32 5.11 14.58
CA ASP A 40 -12.47 5.03 13.13
C ASP A 40 -13.70 5.83 12.66
N LEU A 41 -13.57 6.56 11.55
CA LEU A 41 -14.63 7.43 10.99
C LEU A 41 -15.92 6.65 10.72
N ALA A 42 -15.82 5.36 10.35
CA ALA A 42 -16.97 4.49 10.13
C ALA A 42 -17.75 4.16 11.42
N ASP A 43 -17.10 4.25 12.58
CA ASP A 43 -17.66 3.91 13.89
C ASP A 43 -18.18 5.16 14.65
N ARG A 44 -18.13 6.36 14.02
CA ARG A 44 -18.54 7.65 14.64
C ARG A 44 -20.03 7.96 14.57
N GLU A 45 -20.84 7.18 13.86
CA GLU A 45 -22.30 7.36 13.85
C GLU A 45 -22.93 6.49 14.95
N LEU A 46 -22.97 6.98 16.19
CA LEU A 46 -23.57 6.29 17.34
C LEU A 46 -24.89 6.98 17.74
N ALA A 47 -25.95 6.20 17.96
CA ALA A 47 -27.24 6.72 18.42
C ALA A 47 -27.89 5.79 19.46
N ILE A 48 -28.68 6.37 20.37
CA ILE A 48 -29.47 5.59 21.33
C ILE A 48 -30.73 5.08 20.62
N ASP A 49 -31.08 3.81 20.82
CA ASP A 49 -32.38 3.24 20.48
C ASP A 49 -33.07 2.66 21.73
N LYS A 50 -34.40 2.63 21.73
CA LYS A 50 -35.24 2.19 22.85
C LYS A 50 -36.68 1.89 22.44
N ASP A 51 -37.39 1.13 23.28
CA ASP A 51 -38.80 0.76 23.09
C ASP A 51 -39.09 0.34 21.63
N THR A 52 -40.25 0.74 21.11
CA THR A 52 -40.66 0.66 19.70
C THR A 52 -40.43 1.98 18.96
N LEU A 53 -39.55 2.87 19.45
CA LEU A 53 -39.31 4.18 18.83
C LEU A 53 -38.84 4.02 17.37
N HIS A 54 -39.23 4.92 16.47
CA HIS A 54 -38.88 4.85 15.04
C HIS A 54 -39.36 3.61 14.27
N VAL A 55 -40.28 2.81 14.85
CA VAL A 55 -40.94 1.70 14.14
C VAL A 55 -42.32 2.15 13.67
N PRO A 56 -42.63 2.06 12.36
CA PRO A 56 -43.90 2.54 11.82
C PRO A 56 -45.08 1.66 12.24
N GLY A 57 -46.24 2.28 12.43
CA GLY A 57 -47.50 1.60 12.72
C GLY A 57 -47.66 1.17 14.18
N SER A 58 -48.36 0.05 14.39
CA SER A 58 -48.64 -0.53 15.72
C SER A 58 -47.96 -1.90 15.83
N PRO A 59 -46.64 -1.94 16.04
CA PRO A 59 -45.89 -3.18 15.97
C PRO A 59 -46.09 -4.04 17.24
N ALA A 60 -45.83 -5.34 17.14
CA ALA A 60 -45.80 -6.23 18.30
C ALA A 60 -44.63 -5.84 19.22
N ILE A 61 -44.93 -5.34 20.42
CA ILE A 61 -43.95 -4.64 21.29
C ILE A 61 -42.73 -5.52 21.61
N ALA A 62 -42.94 -6.73 22.14
CA ALA A 62 -41.85 -7.61 22.57
C ALA A 62 -40.97 -8.07 21.39
N GLU A 63 -41.58 -8.54 20.30
CA GLU A 63 -40.85 -8.97 19.10
C GLU A 63 -40.03 -7.83 18.48
N THR A 64 -40.58 -6.62 18.50
CA THR A 64 -39.91 -5.42 18.01
C THR A 64 -38.70 -5.07 18.86
N ILE A 65 -38.85 -5.10 20.19
CA ILE A 65 -37.75 -4.86 21.14
C ILE A 65 -36.66 -5.89 20.94
N TYR A 66 -36.99 -7.19 20.85
CA TYR A 66 -36.01 -8.24 20.58
C TYR A 66 -35.30 -8.06 19.25
N GLY A 67 -36.03 -7.72 18.18
CA GLY A 67 -35.44 -7.44 16.88
C GLY A 67 -34.53 -6.19 16.86
N LYS A 68 -34.78 -5.20 17.73
CA LYS A 68 -33.88 -4.07 17.92
C LYS A 68 -32.64 -4.45 18.73
N ILE A 69 -32.81 -5.23 19.79
CA ILE A 69 -31.70 -5.77 20.59
C ILE A 69 -30.79 -6.64 19.72
N ASP A 70 -31.34 -7.50 18.85
CA ASP A 70 -30.58 -8.36 17.95
C ASP A 70 -29.66 -7.58 16.99
N ARG A 71 -30.05 -6.35 16.63
CA ARG A 71 -29.33 -5.47 15.72
C ARG A 71 -28.49 -4.41 16.43
N ALA A 72 -28.57 -4.33 17.74
CA ALA A 72 -27.86 -3.31 18.51
C ALA A 72 -26.35 -3.59 18.50
N ALA A 73 -25.56 -2.52 18.39
CA ALA A 73 -24.11 -2.62 18.52
C ALA A 73 -23.68 -2.84 19.97
N VAL A 74 -24.41 -2.21 20.90
CA VAL A 74 -24.23 -2.35 22.35
C VAL A 74 -25.60 -2.39 23.00
N PHE A 75 -25.74 -3.18 24.05
CA PHE A 75 -26.92 -3.16 24.92
C PHE A 75 -26.54 -2.62 26.29
N LEU A 76 -27.32 -1.66 26.80
CA LEU A 76 -27.17 -1.08 28.13
C LEU A 76 -28.42 -1.38 28.96
N SER A 77 -28.26 -2.08 30.08
CA SER A 77 -29.34 -2.27 31.06
C SER A 77 -29.11 -1.50 32.36
N ASP A 78 -30.13 -0.82 32.83
CA ASP A 78 -30.22 -0.36 34.22
C ASP A 78 -30.66 -1.52 35.12
N LEU A 79 -29.81 -1.96 36.06
CA LEU A 79 -30.10 -3.04 37.00
C LEU A 79 -30.42 -2.51 38.41
N THR A 80 -30.77 -1.23 38.53
CA THR A 80 -31.24 -0.64 39.78
C THR A 80 -32.45 -1.40 40.32
N TYR A 81 -32.48 -1.64 41.63
CA TYR A 81 -33.56 -2.39 42.26
C TYR A 81 -34.88 -1.62 42.26
N VAL A 82 -35.96 -2.36 42.01
CA VAL A 82 -37.35 -1.86 42.13
C VAL A 82 -38.09 -2.51 43.28
N ALA A 83 -37.58 -3.63 43.79
CA ALA A 83 -38.11 -4.34 44.95
C ALA A 83 -37.02 -5.15 45.67
N LEU A 84 -37.32 -5.59 46.89
CA LEU A 84 -36.51 -6.55 47.64
C LEU A 84 -37.29 -7.86 47.84
N ARG A 85 -36.60 -8.99 47.75
CA ARG A 85 -37.11 -10.31 48.13
C ARG A 85 -37.32 -10.39 49.65
N PRO A 86 -38.12 -11.35 50.16
CA PRO A 86 -38.26 -11.57 51.60
C PRO A 86 -36.95 -11.84 52.34
N ASN A 87 -35.93 -12.36 51.64
CA ASN A 87 -34.59 -12.58 52.18
C ASN A 87 -33.65 -11.37 52.04
N GLY A 88 -34.16 -10.21 51.65
CA GLY A 88 -33.40 -8.96 51.53
C GLY A 88 -32.65 -8.77 50.20
N GLY A 89 -32.62 -9.77 49.32
CA GLY A 89 -31.96 -9.66 48.02
C GLY A 89 -32.74 -8.78 47.03
N GLY A 90 -32.05 -7.95 46.25
CA GLY A 90 -32.69 -6.99 45.36
C GLY A 90 -33.20 -7.60 44.05
N ILE A 91 -34.26 -7.00 43.50
CA ILE A 91 -34.90 -7.39 42.25
C ILE A 91 -35.02 -6.17 41.32
N PRO A 92 -34.33 -6.16 40.18
CA PRO A 92 -34.61 -5.24 39.07
C PRO A 92 -35.92 -5.60 38.35
N ASN A 93 -36.49 -4.68 37.57
CA ASN A 93 -37.69 -4.94 36.78
C ASN A 93 -37.52 -6.19 35.89
N PRO A 94 -38.47 -7.16 35.93
CA PRO A 94 -38.39 -8.39 35.14
C PRO A 94 -38.29 -8.19 33.62
N ASN A 95 -38.89 -7.14 33.06
CA ASN A 95 -38.78 -6.84 31.63
C ASN A 95 -37.34 -6.51 31.25
N VAL A 96 -36.66 -5.69 32.07
CA VAL A 96 -35.24 -5.36 31.89
C VAL A 96 -34.38 -6.62 32.00
N LEU A 97 -34.70 -7.53 32.92
CA LEU A 97 -33.98 -8.80 33.06
C LEU A 97 -34.18 -9.73 31.84
N ILE A 98 -35.38 -9.78 31.28
CA ILE A 98 -35.67 -10.55 30.06
C ILE A 98 -34.90 -9.96 28.87
N GLU A 99 -34.92 -8.64 28.70
CA GLU A 99 -34.16 -7.95 27.65
C GLU A 99 -32.65 -8.13 27.82
N HIS A 100 -32.15 -8.07 29.06
CA HIS A 100 -30.75 -8.34 29.38
C HIS A 100 -30.35 -9.79 29.05
N GLY A 101 -31.18 -10.77 29.41
CA GLY A 101 -30.97 -12.17 29.05
C GLY A 101 -30.98 -12.38 27.52
N TRP A 102 -31.90 -11.72 26.81
CA TRP A 102 -31.96 -11.74 25.36
C TRP A 102 -30.69 -11.13 24.74
N ALA A 103 -30.23 -9.99 25.26
CA ALA A 103 -29.01 -9.33 24.82
C ALA A 103 -27.77 -10.21 25.06
N LEU A 104 -27.67 -10.92 26.19
CA LEU A 104 -26.58 -11.89 26.42
C LEU A 104 -26.60 -13.01 25.39
N LYS A 105 -27.78 -13.54 25.04
CA LYS A 105 -27.95 -14.57 24.02
C LYS A 105 -27.59 -14.06 22.62
N SER A 106 -28.02 -12.85 22.25
CA SER A 106 -27.90 -12.34 20.88
C SER A 106 -26.59 -11.61 20.62
N LEU A 107 -26.09 -10.85 21.60
CA LEU A 107 -24.93 -9.97 21.45
C LEU A 107 -23.66 -10.52 22.09
N SER A 108 -23.77 -11.57 22.91
CA SER A 108 -22.76 -12.05 23.86
C SER A 108 -22.45 -11.05 24.98
N SER A 109 -21.84 -11.52 26.06
CA SER A 109 -21.39 -10.67 27.17
C SER A 109 -20.38 -9.58 26.78
N ARG A 110 -19.73 -9.69 25.60
CA ARG A 110 -18.76 -8.70 25.11
C ARG A 110 -19.38 -7.35 24.77
N ARG A 111 -20.68 -7.32 24.44
CA ARG A 111 -21.41 -6.13 23.98
C ARG A 111 -22.51 -5.65 24.95
N VAL A 112 -22.55 -6.23 26.15
CA VAL A 112 -23.56 -5.93 27.17
C VAL A 112 -22.92 -5.13 28.30
N ILE A 113 -23.46 -3.94 28.56
CA ILE A 113 -23.11 -3.08 29.69
C ILE A 113 -24.29 -3.06 30.67
N SER A 114 -23.99 -3.00 31.95
CA SER A 114 -25.00 -2.75 32.98
C SER A 114 -24.60 -1.60 33.87
N VAL A 115 -25.59 -0.81 34.31
CA VAL A 115 -25.43 0.28 35.28
C VAL A 115 -26.37 0.07 36.46
N MET A 116 -26.07 0.69 37.59
CA MET A 116 -26.90 0.57 38.78
C MET A 116 -26.74 1.80 39.69
N ASN A 117 -27.86 2.38 40.13
CA ASN A 117 -27.87 3.44 41.13
C ASN A 117 -27.88 2.85 42.54
N THR A 118 -26.76 2.91 43.24
CA THR A 118 -26.63 2.35 44.58
C THR A 118 -27.40 3.11 45.66
N ALA A 119 -27.86 4.33 45.37
CA ALA A 119 -28.74 5.08 46.27
C ALA A 119 -30.14 4.46 46.43
N LEU A 120 -30.52 3.56 45.51
CA LEU A 120 -31.78 2.81 45.55
C LEU A 120 -31.57 1.34 45.97
N GLY A 121 -30.39 1.05 46.52
CA GLY A 121 -29.99 -0.27 47.03
C GLY A 121 -28.63 -0.67 46.48
N ASP A 122 -27.77 -1.16 47.37
CA ASP A 122 -26.38 -1.50 47.04
C ASP A 122 -26.22 -3.02 46.88
N PRO A 123 -25.55 -3.52 45.81
CA PRO A 123 -25.35 -4.95 45.60
C PRO A 123 -24.50 -5.63 46.70
N ASP A 124 -23.74 -4.89 47.49
CA ASP A 124 -23.01 -5.43 48.66
C ASP A 124 -23.91 -5.65 49.87
N GLN A 125 -25.06 -4.97 49.93
CA GLN A 125 -26.05 -5.11 51.02
C GLN A 125 -27.26 -5.97 50.61
N HIS A 126 -27.63 -5.89 49.33
CA HIS A 126 -28.78 -6.56 48.75
C HIS A 126 -28.30 -7.38 47.56
N GLU A 127 -28.25 -8.71 47.70
CA GLU A 127 -27.70 -9.56 46.64
C GLU A 127 -28.47 -9.43 45.32
N LEU A 128 -27.72 -9.27 44.23
CA LEU A 128 -28.24 -9.39 42.86
C LEU A 128 -28.84 -10.81 42.63
N PRO A 129 -29.77 -10.96 41.69
CA PRO A 129 -30.22 -12.27 41.20
C PRO A 129 -29.05 -13.20 40.85
N PHE A 130 -29.22 -14.52 41.07
CA PHE A 130 -28.14 -15.52 41.01
C PHE A 130 -27.27 -15.40 39.74
N ASP A 131 -27.88 -15.38 38.55
CA ASP A 131 -27.14 -15.32 37.28
C ASP A 131 -26.32 -14.04 37.12
N LEU A 132 -26.82 -12.90 37.62
CA LEU A 132 -26.14 -11.61 37.57
C LEU A 132 -24.91 -11.52 38.51
N ARG A 133 -24.76 -12.46 39.45
CA ARG A 133 -23.58 -12.53 40.33
C ARG A 133 -22.37 -13.20 39.68
N HIS A 134 -22.57 -13.93 38.59
CA HIS A 134 -21.53 -14.70 37.91
C HIS A 134 -20.96 -13.99 36.68
N VAL A 135 -21.33 -12.72 36.48
CA VAL A 135 -20.85 -11.85 35.40
C VAL A 135 -20.20 -10.59 35.97
N ARG A 136 -19.58 -9.78 35.10
CA ARG A 136 -18.97 -8.51 35.50
C ARG A 136 -20.00 -7.63 36.20
N ARG A 137 -19.63 -7.06 37.36
CA ARG A 137 -20.52 -6.18 38.13
C ARG A 137 -20.98 -4.96 37.31
N PRO A 138 -22.19 -4.44 37.56
CA PRO A 138 -22.67 -3.21 36.94
C PRO A 138 -21.76 -2.02 37.26
N ILE A 139 -21.73 -1.04 36.36
CA ILE A 139 -21.17 0.29 36.63
C ILE A 139 -22.05 0.95 37.70
N LEU A 140 -21.47 1.14 38.88
CA LEU A 140 -22.17 1.72 40.02
C LEU A 140 -22.06 3.25 39.97
N TYR A 141 -23.18 3.92 40.22
CA TYR A 141 -23.22 5.35 40.51
C TYR A 141 -24.16 5.59 41.69
N ALA A 142 -24.00 6.71 42.40
CA ALA A 142 -24.86 7.04 43.54
C ALA A 142 -25.53 8.39 43.29
N CYS A 143 -26.85 8.41 43.21
CA CYS A 143 -27.64 9.63 43.09
C CYS A 143 -28.96 9.47 43.85
N ALA A 144 -29.04 10.06 45.04
CA ALA A 144 -30.26 10.08 45.85
C ALA A 144 -31.32 11.00 45.23
N LEU A 145 -32.59 10.72 45.51
CA LEU A 145 -33.71 11.50 44.98
C LEU A 145 -33.64 12.98 45.36
N ASP A 146 -33.22 13.24 46.60
CA ASP A 146 -33.05 14.54 47.22
C ASP A 146 -31.63 15.12 47.05
N ALA A 147 -30.76 14.47 46.26
CA ALA A 147 -29.41 14.95 46.00
C ALA A 147 -29.41 16.39 45.48
N ASN A 148 -28.50 17.21 46.01
CA ASN A 148 -28.31 18.59 45.57
C ASN A 148 -27.74 18.64 44.14
N GLN A 149 -27.67 19.84 43.55
CA GLN A 149 -27.17 19.99 42.17
C GLN A 149 -25.71 19.56 41.99
N GLU A 150 -24.87 19.75 43.01
CA GLU A 150 -23.45 19.41 42.95
C GLU A 150 -23.24 17.89 42.94
N ASP A 151 -23.92 17.18 43.84
CA ASP A 151 -23.89 15.72 43.91
C ASP A 151 -24.46 15.09 42.64
N ARG A 152 -25.57 15.63 42.12
CA ARG A 152 -26.13 15.21 40.82
C ARG A 152 -25.16 15.46 39.66
N LYS A 153 -24.37 16.53 39.70
CA LYS A 153 -23.35 16.82 38.69
C LYS A 153 -22.19 15.85 38.79
N LYS A 154 -21.72 15.57 40.01
CA LYS A 154 -20.66 14.60 40.29
C LYS A 154 -21.06 13.19 39.82
N ALA A 155 -22.24 12.72 40.21
CA ALA A 155 -22.75 11.41 39.80
C ALA A 155 -22.88 11.29 38.28
N ARG A 156 -23.36 12.33 37.58
CA ARG A 156 -23.39 12.38 36.11
C ARG A 156 -22.00 12.33 35.49
N GLY A 157 -21.04 13.06 36.06
CA GLY A 157 -19.64 13.06 35.60
C GLY A 157 -19.00 11.68 35.68
N GLU A 158 -19.11 11.02 36.84
CA GLU A 158 -18.57 9.68 37.05
C GLU A 158 -19.24 8.64 36.14
N LEU A 159 -20.57 8.65 36.04
CA LEU A 159 -21.29 7.72 35.17
C LEU A 159 -20.92 7.93 33.69
N THR A 160 -20.86 9.17 33.22
CA THR A 160 -20.45 9.51 31.84
C THR A 160 -19.04 8.99 31.56
N LYS A 161 -18.09 9.20 32.49
CA LYS A 161 -16.70 8.75 32.36
C LYS A 161 -16.62 7.22 32.24
N HIS A 162 -17.33 6.49 33.10
CA HIS A 162 -17.33 5.03 33.06
C HIS A 162 -18.02 4.47 31.81
N LEU A 163 -19.14 5.07 31.39
CA LEU A 163 -19.82 4.69 30.15
C LEU A 163 -18.93 4.93 28.93
N ALA A 164 -18.26 6.09 28.84
CA ALA A 164 -17.35 6.39 27.75
C ALA A 164 -16.18 5.38 27.69
N ALA A 165 -15.61 5.04 28.84
CA ALA A 165 -14.54 4.03 28.92
C ALA A 165 -15.02 2.63 28.51
N ALA A 166 -16.22 2.22 28.93
CA ALA A 166 -16.78 0.92 28.58
C ALA A 166 -17.11 0.82 27.09
N LEU A 167 -17.75 1.85 26.53
CA LEU A 167 -18.04 1.93 25.10
C LEU A 167 -16.75 1.94 24.27
N ARG A 168 -15.74 2.73 24.66
CA ARG A 168 -14.43 2.73 23.99
C ARG A 168 -13.82 1.32 23.97
N ALA A 169 -13.86 0.61 25.09
CA ALA A 169 -13.32 -0.74 25.17
C ALA A 169 -14.05 -1.72 24.23
N ILE A 170 -15.37 -1.58 24.07
CA ILE A 170 -16.17 -2.42 23.16
C ILE A 170 -15.83 -2.10 21.70
N PHE A 171 -15.81 -0.82 21.32
CA PHE A 171 -15.54 -0.42 19.93
C PHE A 171 -14.08 -0.61 19.51
N ASN A 172 -13.15 -0.71 20.47
CA ASN A 172 -11.75 -1.05 20.21
C ASN A 172 -11.48 -2.57 20.23
N ASP A 173 -12.47 -3.42 20.52
CA ASP A 173 -12.31 -4.88 20.51
C ASP A 173 -12.48 -5.42 19.07
N ASP A 174 -11.42 -6.01 18.52
CA ASP A 174 -11.41 -6.51 17.14
C ASP A 174 -12.49 -7.58 16.86
N VAL A 175 -12.83 -8.40 17.86
CA VAL A 175 -13.87 -9.44 17.73
C VAL A 175 -15.25 -8.78 17.63
N VAL A 176 -15.48 -7.73 18.43
CA VAL A 176 -16.71 -6.94 18.33
C VAL A 176 -16.77 -6.22 16.99
N ARG A 177 -15.70 -5.55 16.56
CA ARG A 177 -15.65 -4.85 15.26
C ARG A 177 -15.92 -5.78 14.09
N ALA A 178 -15.38 -7.01 14.13
CA ALA A 178 -15.66 -8.03 13.12
C ALA A 178 -17.13 -8.48 13.15
N GLY A 179 -17.73 -8.63 14.33
CA GLY A 179 -19.12 -9.06 14.50
C GLY A 179 -20.19 -7.97 14.31
N LEU A 180 -19.79 -6.69 14.26
CA LEU A 180 -20.67 -5.55 13.94
C LEU A 180 -20.82 -5.32 12.44
N ARG A 181 -19.90 -5.87 11.63
CA ARG A 181 -20.01 -5.82 10.16
C ARG A 181 -21.21 -6.66 9.73
N ALA A 182 -21.93 -6.17 8.73
CA ALA A 182 -22.98 -7.00 8.15
C ALA A 182 -22.32 -8.28 7.58
N PRO A 183 -22.95 -9.46 7.71
CA PRO A 183 -22.41 -10.67 7.09
C PRO A 183 -22.25 -10.42 5.59
N ALA A 184 -21.14 -10.87 5.02
CA ALA A 184 -20.91 -10.79 3.58
C ALA A 184 -22.12 -11.40 2.83
N PRO A 185 -22.63 -10.73 1.79
CA PRO A 185 -23.76 -11.25 1.03
C PRO A 185 -23.40 -12.63 0.47
N HIS A 186 -24.28 -13.63 0.64
CA HIS A 186 -24.07 -15.00 0.15
C HIS A 186 -23.75 -15.05 -1.34
N THR A 187 -24.29 -14.10 -2.11
CA THR A 187 -23.93 -13.84 -3.50
C THR A 187 -23.77 -12.34 -3.69
N PRO A 188 -22.60 -11.84 -4.11
CA PRO A 188 -22.41 -10.41 -4.34
C PRO A 188 -23.26 -9.92 -5.52
N HIS A 189 -23.69 -8.66 -5.43
CA HIS A 189 -24.53 -8.07 -6.46
C HIS A 189 -23.76 -7.97 -7.80
N PRO A 190 -24.34 -8.37 -8.96
CA PRO A 190 -23.62 -8.37 -10.23
C PRO A 190 -23.07 -7.00 -10.65
N ARG A 191 -23.75 -5.91 -10.29
CA ARG A 191 -23.27 -4.55 -10.56
C ARG A 191 -22.06 -4.18 -9.70
N ASP A 192 -21.97 -4.68 -8.49
CA ASP A 192 -20.85 -4.41 -7.59
C ASP A 192 -19.59 -5.13 -8.10
N VAL A 193 -19.76 -6.35 -8.63
CA VAL A 193 -18.70 -7.08 -9.32
C VAL A 193 -18.19 -6.31 -10.54
N GLU A 194 -19.09 -5.79 -11.38
CA GLU A 194 -18.72 -5.02 -12.57
C GLU A 194 -18.08 -3.67 -12.22
N LEU A 195 -18.63 -2.97 -11.22
CA LEU A 195 -18.10 -1.69 -10.77
C LEU A 195 -16.72 -1.86 -10.14
N LEU A 196 -16.50 -2.91 -9.32
CA LEU A 196 -15.19 -3.19 -8.75
C LEU A 196 -14.13 -3.42 -9.85
N LYS A 197 -14.49 -4.16 -10.91
CA LYS A 197 -13.61 -4.34 -12.09
C LYS A 197 -13.30 -3.02 -12.80
N ARG A 198 -14.24 -2.07 -12.82
CA ARG A 198 -13.99 -0.73 -13.36
C ARG A 198 -13.06 0.05 -12.45
N VAL A 199 -13.27 0.00 -11.14
CA VAL A 199 -12.41 0.69 -10.15
C VAL A 199 -10.97 0.21 -10.25
N HIS A 200 -10.75 -1.10 -10.34
CA HIS A 200 -9.39 -1.66 -10.49
C HIS A 200 -8.71 -1.29 -11.81
N ARG A 201 -9.47 -1.17 -12.90
CA ARG A 201 -8.95 -0.65 -14.18
C ARG A 201 -8.64 0.84 -14.11
N GLN A 202 -9.49 1.61 -13.45
CA GLN A 202 -9.34 3.05 -13.29
C GLN A 202 -8.17 3.38 -12.37
N LEU A 203 -7.89 2.57 -11.35
CA LEU A 203 -6.83 2.80 -10.35
C LEU A 203 -5.73 1.74 -10.46
N PRO A 204 -4.96 1.73 -11.56
CA PRO A 204 -3.96 0.70 -11.82
C PRO A 204 -2.81 0.74 -10.82
N LEU A 205 -2.08 -0.37 -10.71
CA LEU A 205 -0.92 -0.47 -9.82
C LEU A 205 0.14 0.62 -10.09
N THR A 206 0.31 1.03 -11.35
CA THR A 206 1.25 2.09 -11.74
C THR A 206 0.91 3.43 -11.11
N LEU A 207 -0.37 3.79 -11.02
CA LEU A 207 -0.83 4.98 -10.32
C LEU A 207 -0.53 4.88 -8.82
N ARG A 208 -0.82 3.73 -8.20
CA ARG A 208 -0.58 3.52 -6.76
C ARG A 208 0.91 3.62 -6.41
N GLN A 209 1.76 3.02 -7.24
CA GLN A 209 3.21 3.13 -7.11
C GLN A 209 3.66 4.59 -7.25
N PHE A 210 3.13 5.33 -8.23
CA PHE A 210 3.43 6.75 -8.40
C PHE A 210 3.02 7.57 -7.17
N LEU A 211 1.78 7.45 -6.70
CA LEU A 211 1.29 8.18 -5.51
C LEU A 211 2.10 7.86 -4.25
N HIS A 212 2.57 6.62 -4.10
CA HIS A 212 3.37 6.20 -2.96
C HIS A 212 4.83 6.67 -3.03
N GLN A 213 5.43 6.71 -4.22
CA GLN A 213 6.88 6.90 -4.38
C GLN A 213 7.26 8.33 -4.81
N HIS A 214 6.35 9.05 -5.45
CA HIS A 214 6.63 10.36 -6.00
C HIS A 214 6.59 11.46 -4.93
N ASN A 215 7.61 12.33 -4.95
CA ASN A 215 7.58 13.59 -4.22
C ASN A 215 7.18 14.69 -5.19
N PHE A 216 6.02 15.31 -4.95
CA PHE A 216 5.49 16.33 -5.84
C PHE A 216 6.31 17.64 -5.87
N GLY A 217 7.34 17.78 -5.04
CA GLY A 217 8.34 18.84 -5.21
C GLY A 217 9.22 18.67 -6.46
N SER A 218 9.17 17.51 -7.09
CA SER A 218 9.86 17.15 -8.32
C SER A 218 8.90 17.17 -9.52
N PRO A 219 9.41 17.37 -10.74
CA PRO A 219 8.59 17.32 -11.95
C PRO A 219 8.09 15.91 -12.25
N PHE A 220 6.91 15.80 -12.88
CA PHE A 220 6.34 14.52 -13.29
C PHE A 220 5.53 14.66 -14.58
N ARG A 221 5.23 13.54 -15.25
CA ARG A 221 4.31 13.55 -16.39
C ARG A 221 2.88 13.63 -15.89
N LEU A 222 2.11 14.58 -16.41
CA LEU A 222 0.70 14.77 -16.03
C LEU A 222 -0.12 13.48 -16.24
N ALA A 223 0.23 12.72 -17.28
CA ALA A 223 -0.41 11.45 -17.63
C ALA A 223 -0.43 10.39 -16.49
N HIS A 224 0.44 10.50 -15.49
CA HIS A 224 0.39 9.63 -14.31
C HIS A 224 -0.88 9.85 -13.47
N LEU A 225 -1.51 11.02 -13.57
CA LEU A 225 -2.70 11.40 -12.81
C LEU A 225 -3.99 11.38 -13.63
N ASP A 226 -3.94 11.10 -14.95
CA ASP A 226 -5.13 10.90 -15.79
C ASP A 226 -6.15 9.94 -15.14
N PRO A 227 -5.73 8.80 -14.56
CA PRO A 227 -6.62 7.93 -13.78
C PRO A 227 -7.48 8.62 -12.71
N ILE A 228 -6.92 9.59 -11.97
CA ILE A 228 -7.63 10.32 -10.91
C ILE A 228 -8.51 11.40 -11.53
N HIS A 229 -7.99 12.09 -12.54
CA HIS A 229 -8.72 13.14 -13.25
C HIS A 229 -9.98 12.59 -13.92
N ASP A 230 -9.83 11.54 -14.73
CA ASP A 230 -10.93 10.86 -15.41
C ASP A 230 -12.01 10.40 -14.42
N MET A 231 -11.61 9.84 -13.29
CA MET A 231 -12.54 9.39 -12.25
C MET A 231 -13.31 10.57 -11.66
N ASN A 232 -12.62 11.65 -11.27
CA ASN A 232 -13.23 12.82 -10.65
C ASN A 232 -14.21 13.55 -11.59
N GLU A 233 -13.95 13.53 -12.90
CA GLU A 233 -14.79 14.22 -13.89
C GLU A 233 -15.94 13.35 -14.41
N THR A 234 -15.72 12.05 -14.63
CA THR A 234 -16.65 11.21 -15.40
C THR A 234 -17.48 10.26 -14.55
N TRP A 235 -17.09 10.00 -13.28
CA TRP A 235 -17.77 9.04 -12.42
C TRP A 235 -18.85 9.68 -11.55
N VAL A 236 -19.94 10.10 -12.19
CA VAL A 236 -21.06 10.80 -11.54
C VAL A 236 -22.35 9.98 -11.60
N GLY A 237 -23.08 9.95 -10.50
CA GLY A 237 -24.41 9.36 -10.38
C GLY A 237 -24.43 7.87 -10.01
N ALA A 238 -25.63 7.32 -9.90
CA ALA A 238 -25.91 5.98 -9.36
C ALA A 238 -25.24 4.81 -10.12
N ALA A 239 -24.68 5.04 -11.31
CA ALA A 239 -23.93 4.04 -12.05
C ALA A 239 -22.56 3.69 -11.42
N TYR A 240 -22.07 4.55 -10.52
CA TYR A 240 -20.80 4.41 -9.82
C TYR A 240 -20.97 4.23 -8.31
N GLU A 241 -22.12 3.70 -7.90
CA GLU A 241 -22.42 3.37 -6.51
C GLU A 241 -22.49 1.85 -6.33
N PHE A 242 -21.79 1.34 -5.32
CA PHE A 242 -21.90 -0.04 -4.85
C PHE A 242 -23.21 -0.24 -4.08
N HIS A 243 -23.79 -1.43 -4.23
CA HIS A 243 -24.99 -1.84 -3.51
C HIS A 243 -24.62 -2.33 -2.11
N ASP A 244 -23.45 -2.95 -1.92
CA ASP A 244 -22.92 -3.26 -0.59
C ASP A 244 -22.57 -1.95 0.16
N PRO A 245 -23.22 -1.68 1.31
CA PRO A 245 -23.06 -0.41 2.01
C PRO A 245 -21.68 -0.21 2.65
N GLU A 246 -20.95 -1.28 2.98
CA GLU A 246 -19.58 -1.17 3.52
C GLU A 246 -18.58 -0.89 2.40
N VAL A 247 -18.72 -1.56 1.26
CA VAL A 247 -17.92 -1.25 0.06
C VAL A 247 -18.22 0.17 -0.41
N GLN A 248 -19.49 0.59 -0.43
CA GLN A 248 -19.88 1.95 -0.83
C GLN A 248 -19.33 3.02 0.11
N GLY A 249 -19.34 2.77 1.43
CA GLY A 249 -18.80 3.72 2.41
C GLY A 249 -17.31 3.98 2.21
N THR A 250 -16.53 2.91 2.02
CA THR A 250 -15.09 3.03 1.74
C THR A 250 -14.82 3.64 0.36
N PHE A 251 -15.61 3.30 -0.65
CA PHE A 251 -15.50 3.90 -1.99
C PHE A 251 -15.83 5.39 -2.01
N SER A 252 -16.86 5.81 -1.27
CA SER A 252 -17.24 7.23 -1.14
C SER A 252 -16.10 8.03 -0.50
N ASN A 253 -15.43 7.47 0.51
CA ASN A 253 -14.27 8.10 1.13
C ASN A 253 -13.08 8.20 0.16
N LEU A 254 -12.85 7.17 -0.65
CA LEU A 254 -11.84 7.18 -1.72
C LEU A 254 -12.13 8.32 -2.71
N GLN A 255 -13.37 8.42 -3.23
CA GLN A 255 -13.76 9.47 -4.18
C GLN A 255 -13.60 10.87 -3.59
N ARG A 256 -13.95 11.07 -2.31
CA ARG A 256 -13.74 12.35 -1.62
C ARG A 256 -12.26 12.75 -1.60
N VAL A 257 -11.38 11.84 -1.16
CA VAL A 257 -9.93 12.11 -1.08
C VAL A 257 -9.33 12.31 -2.48
N ALA A 258 -9.77 11.52 -3.47
CA ALA A 258 -9.35 11.68 -4.86
C ALA A 258 -9.76 13.04 -5.44
N GLY A 259 -10.96 13.53 -5.11
CA GLY A 259 -11.45 14.86 -5.48
C GLY A 259 -10.63 15.98 -4.84
N GLU A 260 -10.36 15.91 -3.53
CA GLU A 260 -9.52 16.87 -2.81
C GLU A 260 -8.09 16.92 -3.38
N PHE A 261 -7.50 15.75 -3.63
CA PHE A 261 -6.17 15.64 -4.23
C PHE A 261 -6.15 16.20 -5.66
N GLY A 262 -7.14 15.85 -6.49
CA GLY A 262 -7.26 16.35 -7.86
C GLY A 262 -7.44 17.88 -7.92
N GLY A 263 -8.24 18.45 -7.03
CA GLY A 263 -8.40 19.90 -6.92
C GLY A 263 -7.07 20.60 -6.57
N LEU A 264 -6.31 20.04 -5.64
CA LEU A 264 -5.00 20.57 -5.24
C LEU A 264 -3.99 20.49 -6.39
N VAL A 265 -3.99 19.39 -7.15
CA VAL A 265 -3.16 19.23 -8.35
C VAL A 265 -3.51 20.28 -9.40
N LEU A 266 -4.80 20.49 -9.70
CA LEU A 266 -5.25 21.49 -10.68
C LEU A 266 -4.87 22.92 -10.28
N GLU A 267 -4.92 23.25 -9.00
CA GLU A 267 -4.59 24.60 -8.50
C GLU A 267 -3.08 24.87 -8.52
N ARG A 268 -2.26 23.84 -8.22
CA ARG A 268 -0.85 24.02 -7.86
C ARG A 268 0.16 23.44 -8.84
N ILE A 269 -0.27 22.73 -9.88
CA ILE A 269 0.63 22.18 -10.90
C ILE A 269 0.61 23.03 -12.17
N TYR A 270 1.79 23.44 -12.62
CA TYR A 270 1.98 24.23 -13.84
C TYR A 270 2.79 23.44 -14.87
N ALA A 271 2.62 23.78 -16.15
CA ALA A 271 3.43 23.21 -17.23
C ALA A 271 4.88 23.70 -17.11
N MET A 272 5.83 22.76 -17.12
CA MET A 272 7.26 23.06 -17.04
C MET A 272 7.82 23.52 -18.39
N ASP A 273 8.52 24.64 -18.46
CA ASP A 273 9.32 25.08 -19.63
C ASP A 273 8.59 25.02 -20.99
N ARG A 274 7.29 25.37 -21.02
CA ARG A 274 6.40 25.26 -22.19
C ARG A 274 6.16 23.82 -22.68
N ASN A 275 6.52 22.80 -21.90
CA ASN A 275 6.17 21.42 -22.17
C ASN A 275 4.82 21.08 -21.51
N PRO A 276 3.72 20.96 -22.27
CA PRO A 276 2.39 20.70 -21.72
C PRO A 276 2.23 19.30 -21.13
N THR A 277 3.21 18.40 -21.33
CA THR A 277 3.14 17.01 -20.82
C THR A 277 3.73 16.86 -19.42
N MET A 278 4.48 17.86 -18.95
CA MET A 278 5.19 17.83 -17.68
C MET A 278 4.55 18.81 -16.70
N GLY A 279 4.20 18.32 -15.52
CA GLY A 279 3.67 19.10 -14.41
C GLY A 279 4.73 19.35 -13.33
N TRP A 280 4.73 20.55 -12.78
CA TRP A 280 5.56 20.89 -11.63
C TRP A 280 4.93 22.01 -10.79
N PRO A 281 4.98 21.96 -9.45
CA PRO A 281 4.42 23.04 -8.64
C PRO A 281 5.33 24.25 -8.48
N LYS A 282 6.60 24.16 -8.88
CA LYS A 282 7.51 25.31 -8.86
C LYS A 282 7.34 26.10 -10.16
N THR A 283 7.11 27.39 -10.02
CA THR A 283 7.06 28.33 -11.15
C THR A 283 8.46 28.69 -11.61
N ASP A 284 8.60 29.28 -12.80
CA ASP A 284 9.88 29.82 -13.30
C ASP A 284 10.53 30.79 -12.29
N GLN A 285 9.71 31.50 -11.51
CA GLN A 285 10.17 32.40 -10.45
C GLN A 285 10.73 31.65 -9.24
N ASP A 286 10.12 30.53 -8.81
CA ASP A 286 10.64 29.67 -7.74
C ASP A 286 12.01 29.07 -8.12
N VAL A 287 12.23 28.79 -9.40
CA VAL A 287 13.50 28.29 -9.93
C VAL A 287 14.56 29.39 -9.91
N ALA A 288 14.19 30.60 -10.31
CA ALA A 288 15.12 31.73 -10.43
C ALA A 288 15.48 32.38 -9.09
N GLN A 289 14.56 32.41 -8.12
CA GLN A 289 14.68 33.21 -6.89
C GLN A 289 14.61 32.37 -5.60
N GLY A 290 14.48 31.05 -5.73
CA GLY A 290 14.27 30.14 -4.60
C GLY A 290 12.79 29.90 -4.30
N VAL A 291 12.49 28.72 -3.74
CA VAL A 291 11.13 28.23 -3.53
C VAL A 291 10.39 29.09 -2.51
N GLN A 292 9.24 29.64 -2.91
CA GLN A 292 8.40 30.45 -2.04
C GLN A 292 7.76 29.59 -0.93
N PRO A 293 7.49 30.18 0.27
CA PRO A 293 6.84 29.46 1.37
C PRO A 293 5.50 28.82 1.00
N GLY A 294 4.70 29.51 0.17
CA GLY A 294 3.42 29.00 -0.34
C GLY A 294 3.57 27.75 -1.22
N THR A 295 4.61 27.71 -2.06
CA THR A 295 4.96 26.57 -2.92
C THR A 295 5.45 25.39 -2.07
N GLN A 296 6.29 25.64 -1.06
CA GLN A 296 6.71 24.59 -0.12
C GLN A 296 5.53 23.99 0.65
N GLN A 297 4.57 24.82 1.07
CA GLN A 297 3.38 24.35 1.76
C GLN A 297 2.49 23.51 0.84
N ALA A 298 2.29 23.94 -0.41
CA ALA A 298 1.56 23.18 -1.43
C ALA A 298 2.15 21.78 -1.65
N ILE A 299 3.48 21.69 -1.78
CA ILE A 299 4.19 20.42 -1.96
C ILE A 299 3.96 19.48 -0.77
N LYS A 300 3.99 20.01 0.47
CA LYS A 300 3.71 19.21 1.67
C LYS A 300 2.27 18.70 1.67
N GLU A 301 1.31 19.56 1.35
CA GLU A 301 -0.11 19.21 1.30
C GLU A 301 -0.39 18.16 0.22
N MET A 302 0.19 18.30 -0.97
CA MET A 302 0.07 17.34 -2.07
C MET A 302 0.67 15.97 -1.72
N ASN A 303 1.87 15.94 -1.14
CA ASN A 303 2.47 14.68 -0.68
C ASN A 303 1.64 14.01 0.42
N ALA A 304 1.13 14.79 1.39
CA ALA A 304 0.27 14.25 2.44
C ALA A 304 -1.04 13.68 1.88
N LYS A 305 -1.67 14.38 0.93
CA LYS A 305 -2.89 13.92 0.27
C LYS A 305 -2.67 12.70 -0.62
N ALA A 306 -1.52 12.58 -1.29
CA ALA A 306 -1.17 11.39 -2.04
C ALA A 306 -1.03 10.15 -1.12
N VAL A 307 -0.41 10.32 0.06
CA VAL A 307 -0.34 9.25 1.08
C VAL A 307 -1.72 8.88 1.62
N GLU A 308 -2.56 9.89 1.92
CA GLU A 308 -3.95 9.66 2.34
C GLU A 308 -4.74 8.89 1.27
N LEU A 309 -4.58 9.26 -0.01
CA LEU A 309 -5.24 8.60 -1.14
C LEU A 309 -4.79 7.14 -1.30
N CYS A 310 -3.49 6.85 -1.16
CA CYS A 310 -3.01 5.46 -1.15
C CYS A 310 -3.66 4.64 -0.03
N ALA A 311 -3.73 5.20 1.18
CA ALA A 311 -4.33 4.53 2.33
C ALA A 311 -5.83 4.24 2.13
N THR A 312 -6.57 5.18 1.51
CA THR A 312 -8.00 4.96 1.22
C THR A 312 -8.23 3.93 0.12
N ILE A 313 -7.37 3.87 -0.90
CA ILE A 313 -7.39 2.81 -1.92
C ILE A 313 -7.20 1.43 -1.29
N ASP A 314 -6.21 1.27 -0.41
CA ASP A 314 -5.94 -0.01 0.26
C ASP A 314 -7.06 -0.41 1.22
N ALA A 315 -7.66 0.57 1.92
CA ALA A 315 -8.80 0.34 2.79
C ALA A 315 -10.03 -0.14 1.99
N PHE A 316 -10.32 0.51 0.86
CA PHE A 316 -11.39 0.10 -0.06
C PHE A 316 -11.17 -1.32 -0.58
N ASP A 317 -9.97 -1.63 -1.09
CA ASP A 317 -9.67 -2.97 -1.64
C ASP A 317 -9.78 -4.08 -0.59
N ARG A 318 -9.39 -3.80 0.65
CA ARG A 318 -9.50 -4.75 1.76
C ARG A 318 -10.97 -5.12 2.03
N ILE A 319 -11.86 -4.14 2.05
CA ILE A 319 -13.29 -4.36 2.28
C ILE A 319 -13.95 -4.99 1.05
N ALA A 320 -13.63 -4.50 -0.16
CA ALA A 320 -14.17 -5.04 -1.41
C ALA A 320 -13.80 -6.51 -1.62
N ARG A 321 -12.56 -6.92 -1.28
CA ARG A 321 -12.11 -8.32 -1.37
C ARG A 321 -12.94 -9.27 -0.51
N ASP A 322 -13.30 -8.83 0.69
CA ASP A 322 -14.05 -9.61 1.68
C ASP A 322 -15.54 -9.70 1.31
N ARG A 323 -16.13 -8.58 0.89
CA ARG A 323 -17.57 -8.45 0.62
C ARG A 323 -18.00 -8.89 -0.79
N ILE A 324 -17.10 -8.85 -1.77
CA ILE A 324 -17.38 -9.18 -3.17
C ILE A 324 -16.48 -10.35 -3.65
N PRO A 325 -16.64 -11.56 -3.06
CA PRO A 325 -15.78 -12.72 -3.32
C PRO A 325 -15.74 -13.15 -4.80
N VAL A 326 -16.86 -13.00 -5.52
CA VAL A 326 -16.98 -13.38 -6.95
C VAL A 326 -16.22 -12.42 -7.88
N ALA A 327 -15.89 -11.20 -7.41
CA ALA A 327 -14.98 -10.29 -8.10
C ALA A 327 -13.52 -10.48 -7.66
N SER A 328 -13.28 -10.96 -6.43
CA SER A 328 -11.96 -11.45 -6.00
C SER A 328 -11.58 -12.82 -6.60
N GLY A 329 -12.49 -13.45 -7.36
CA GLY A 329 -12.23 -14.55 -8.28
C GLY A 329 -11.31 -14.22 -9.47
N ILE A 330 -10.86 -12.96 -9.62
CA ILE A 330 -9.71 -12.60 -10.47
C ILE A 330 -8.40 -13.22 -9.93
N HIS A 331 -8.43 -13.84 -8.74
CA HIS A 331 -7.35 -14.69 -8.22
C HIS A 331 -7.70 -16.18 -8.09
N SER A 332 -8.87 -16.67 -8.56
CA SER A 332 -9.20 -18.10 -8.42
C SER A 332 -9.62 -18.82 -9.71
N ASP A 333 -10.00 -18.13 -10.78
CA ASP A 333 -10.24 -18.78 -12.08
C ASP A 333 -9.01 -18.65 -13.00
N ARG A 334 -7.88 -19.24 -12.56
CA ARG A 334 -6.76 -19.73 -13.39
C ARG A 334 -5.70 -20.45 -12.53
N ASP A 335 -6.13 -21.34 -11.65
CA ASP A 335 -5.23 -22.05 -10.71
C ASP A 335 -4.46 -23.25 -11.29
N ASP A 336 -4.46 -23.44 -12.63
CA ASP A 336 -3.54 -24.39 -13.29
C ASP A 336 -2.49 -23.69 -14.19
N ALA A 337 -2.42 -22.35 -14.18
CA ALA A 337 -1.49 -21.55 -15.01
C ALA A 337 -0.77 -20.40 -14.27
N ALA A 338 -0.81 -20.37 -12.92
CA ALA A 338 -0.53 -19.18 -12.10
C ALA A 338 0.92 -18.99 -11.60
N GLU A 339 1.80 -19.99 -11.61
CA GLU A 339 3.21 -19.81 -11.19
C GLU A 339 4.00 -18.81 -12.06
N PRO A 340 3.91 -18.84 -13.40
CA PRO A 340 4.72 -17.96 -14.27
C PRO A 340 4.41 -16.46 -14.09
N ASN A 341 3.17 -16.11 -13.70
CA ASN A 341 2.74 -14.70 -13.61
C ASN A 341 3.17 -14.06 -12.28
N LYS A 342 3.18 -14.83 -11.18
CA LYS A 342 3.69 -14.35 -9.88
C LYS A 342 5.21 -14.16 -9.92
N GLN A 343 5.93 -15.12 -10.51
CA GLN A 343 7.38 -15.00 -10.70
C GLN A 343 7.72 -13.83 -11.64
N ALA A 344 6.98 -13.64 -12.74
CA ALA A 344 7.17 -12.48 -13.62
C ALA A 344 6.95 -11.14 -12.89
N GLN A 345 5.88 -11.01 -12.09
CA GLN A 345 5.62 -9.79 -11.34
C GLN A 345 6.68 -9.53 -10.25
N GLY A 346 7.14 -10.59 -9.57
CA GLY A 346 8.25 -10.52 -8.63
C GLY A 346 9.55 -10.07 -9.31
N ALA A 347 9.81 -10.56 -10.52
CA ALA A 347 10.99 -10.20 -11.29
C ALA A 347 10.96 -8.72 -11.75
N ILE A 348 9.79 -8.20 -12.12
CA ILE A 348 9.59 -6.77 -12.44
C ILE A 348 9.90 -5.89 -11.22
N SER A 349 9.38 -6.26 -10.04
CA SER A 349 9.66 -5.52 -8.79
C SER A 349 11.15 -5.52 -8.46
N ALA A 350 11.82 -6.66 -8.62
CA ALA A 350 13.26 -6.78 -8.39
C ALA A 350 14.10 -5.93 -9.34
N LEU A 351 13.73 -5.83 -10.63
CA LEU A 351 14.37 -4.92 -11.57
C LEU A 351 14.26 -3.45 -11.13
N GLN A 352 13.08 -3.05 -10.65
CA GLN A 352 12.85 -1.70 -10.13
C GLN A 352 13.69 -1.44 -8.87
N ASP A 353 13.73 -2.38 -7.92
CA ASP A 353 14.53 -2.24 -6.70
C ASP A 353 16.03 -2.10 -6.99
N LEU A 354 16.56 -2.88 -7.95
CA LEU A 354 17.94 -2.73 -8.40
C LEU A 354 18.20 -1.35 -9.02
N ALA A 355 17.25 -0.82 -9.80
CA ALA A 355 17.37 0.52 -10.38
C ALA A 355 17.35 1.63 -9.31
N PHE A 356 16.58 1.46 -8.23
CA PHE A 356 16.49 2.43 -7.15
C PHE A 356 17.69 2.43 -6.19
N ASP A 357 18.53 1.38 -6.19
CA ASP A 357 19.67 1.28 -5.26
C ASP A 357 20.68 2.43 -5.37
N MET A 358 20.85 2.98 -6.58
CA MET A 358 21.70 4.15 -6.82
C MET A 358 21.25 5.36 -6.00
N HIS A 359 19.93 5.55 -5.87
CA HIS A 359 19.32 6.70 -5.18
C HIS A 359 19.25 6.51 -3.66
N ARG A 360 19.40 5.27 -3.18
CA ARG A 360 19.34 4.91 -1.75
C ARG A 360 20.73 4.82 -1.09
N GLY A 361 21.80 5.08 -1.84
CA GLY A 361 23.18 4.91 -1.35
C GLY A 361 23.54 3.44 -1.08
N ALA A 362 22.81 2.49 -1.68
CA ALA A 362 22.99 1.05 -1.44
C ALA A 362 24.05 0.40 -2.36
N LEU A 363 24.69 1.20 -3.21
CA LEU A 363 25.78 0.74 -4.09
C LEU A 363 27.12 0.81 -3.36
N PRO A 364 27.95 -0.25 -3.41
CA PRO A 364 29.25 -0.26 -2.74
C PRO A 364 30.28 0.65 -3.42
N GLU A 365 30.19 0.82 -4.75
CA GLU A 365 31.12 1.58 -5.59
C GLU A 365 30.31 2.17 -6.76
N ILE A 366 30.64 3.37 -7.24
CA ILE A 366 29.93 4.01 -8.37
C ILE A 366 30.71 3.77 -9.67
N VAL A 367 30.04 3.30 -10.72
CA VAL A 367 30.66 3.21 -12.05
C VAL A 367 30.65 4.58 -12.73
N THR A 368 31.75 4.98 -13.38
CA THR A 368 31.83 6.28 -14.06
C THR A 368 30.98 6.34 -15.35
N GLN A 369 30.41 7.51 -15.67
CA GLN A 369 29.70 7.77 -16.93
C GLN A 369 30.69 8.07 -18.08
N PRO A 370 30.33 7.80 -19.36
CA PRO A 370 29.12 7.12 -19.84
C PRO A 370 29.11 5.64 -19.45
N ARG A 371 28.00 5.12 -18.92
CA ARG A 371 27.92 3.74 -18.44
C ARG A 371 26.82 2.93 -19.12
N LEU A 372 27.07 1.64 -19.26
CA LEU A 372 26.10 0.59 -19.53
C LEU A 372 25.72 -0.09 -18.22
N THR A 373 24.44 -0.39 -18.02
CA THR A 373 23.91 -1.22 -16.93
C THR A 373 23.10 -2.38 -17.50
N LEU A 374 23.44 -3.59 -17.07
CA LEU A 374 22.74 -4.83 -17.35
C LEU A 374 22.17 -5.36 -16.05
N ARG A 375 20.89 -5.76 -16.05
CA ARG A 375 20.25 -6.45 -14.92
C ARG A 375 19.61 -7.73 -15.42
N LEU A 376 19.90 -8.82 -14.72
CA LEU A 376 19.31 -10.13 -14.96
C LEU A 376 18.59 -10.58 -13.70
N VAL A 377 17.30 -10.86 -13.83
CA VAL A 377 16.45 -11.32 -12.73
C VAL A 377 15.84 -12.67 -13.09
N PRO A 378 16.42 -13.78 -12.61
CA PRO A 378 15.82 -15.09 -12.75
C PRO A 378 14.48 -15.19 -12.02
N PHE A 379 13.50 -15.83 -12.64
CA PHE A 379 12.18 -16.03 -12.04
C PHE A 379 12.29 -16.88 -10.77
N GLU A 380 13.15 -17.90 -10.79
CA GLU A 380 13.43 -18.78 -9.64
C GLU A 380 13.95 -18.00 -8.42
N ALA A 381 14.67 -16.89 -8.64
CA ALA A 381 15.15 -16.06 -7.54
C ALA A 381 13.99 -15.41 -6.75
N THR A 382 12.83 -15.20 -7.38
CA THR A 382 11.67 -14.56 -6.73
C THR A 382 11.03 -15.42 -5.64
N GLU A 383 11.39 -16.70 -5.55
CA GLU A 383 10.97 -17.58 -4.46
C GLU A 383 11.67 -17.29 -3.13
N GLY A 384 12.75 -16.51 -3.14
CA GLY A 384 13.45 -16.11 -1.92
C GLY A 384 14.28 -17.22 -1.26
N ARG A 385 14.66 -18.26 -2.03
CA ARG A 385 15.49 -19.36 -1.54
C ARG A 385 16.86 -18.85 -1.07
N ARG A 386 17.42 -19.52 -0.06
CA ARG A 386 18.72 -19.16 0.51
C ARG A 386 19.87 -19.52 -0.44
N LEU A 387 20.67 -18.54 -0.85
CA LEU A 387 21.95 -18.77 -1.52
C LEU A 387 23.02 -19.25 -0.53
N ASP A 388 23.80 -20.28 -0.89
CA ASP A 388 24.96 -20.70 -0.09
C ASP A 388 26.14 -19.72 -0.28
N PRO A 389 26.56 -18.97 0.76
CA PRO A 389 27.65 -18.01 0.65
C PRO A 389 28.98 -18.63 0.19
N ARG A 390 29.24 -19.91 0.48
CA ARG A 390 30.47 -20.59 0.04
C ARG A 390 30.47 -20.84 -1.47
N ARG A 391 29.31 -21.23 -2.02
CA ARG A 391 29.12 -21.42 -3.46
C ARG A 391 29.20 -20.08 -4.19
N VAL A 392 28.52 -19.05 -3.68
CA VAL A 392 28.59 -17.68 -4.22
C VAL A 392 30.03 -17.16 -4.22
N GLY A 393 30.77 -17.34 -3.13
CA GLY A 393 32.18 -16.91 -3.05
C GLY A 393 33.10 -17.57 -4.06
N LYS A 394 32.83 -18.82 -4.48
CA LYS A 394 33.55 -19.47 -5.58
C LYS A 394 33.18 -18.86 -6.93
N LEU A 395 31.89 -18.64 -7.18
CA LEU A 395 31.38 -18.07 -8.43
C LEU A 395 31.72 -16.57 -8.59
N GLN A 396 31.97 -15.85 -7.50
CA GLN A 396 32.41 -14.46 -7.52
C GLN A 396 33.74 -14.27 -8.29
N GLN A 397 34.53 -15.33 -8.46
CA GLN A 397 35.73 -15.33 -9.31
C GLN A 397 35.41 -15.17 -10.81
N GLN A 398 34.17 -15.44 -11.22
CA GLN A 398 33.71 -15.30 -12.60
C GLN A 398 33.11 -13.91 -12.90
N PHE A 399 32.89 -13.08 -11.86
CA PHE A 399 32.33 -11.73 -12.02
C PHE A 399 33.19 -10.79 -12.89
N PRO A 400 34.54 -10.84 -12.85
CA PRO A 400 35.35 -9.95 -13.67
C PRO A 400 35.14 -10.19 -15.17
N PRO A 401 35.02 -9.13 -15.99
CA PRO A 401 34.89 -9.26 -17.44
C PRO A 401 36.08 -9.98 -18.10
N SER A 402 37.26 -9.94 -17.49
CA SER A 402 38.46 -10.66 -17.92
C SER A 402 39.20 -11.30 -16.74
N PRO A 403 39.81 -12.50 -16.90
CA PRO A 403 40.60 -13.14 -15.85
C PRO A 403 41.88 -12.37 -15.48
N HIS A 404 42.32 -11.41 -16.32
CA HIS A 404 43.56 -10.65 -16.12
C HIS A 404 43.37 -9.34 -15.34
N GLU A 405 42.13 -8.96 -15.05
CA GLU A 405 41.87 -7.72 -14.32
C GLU A 405 42.27 -7.78 -12.86
N ARG A 406 42.80 -6.67 -12.36
CA ARG A 406 42.96 -6.45 -10.92
C ARG A 406 41.61 -6.02 -10.34
N VAL A 407 41.10 -6.80 -9.41
CA VAL A 407 39.75 -6.61 -8.87
C VAL A 407 39.75 -6.41 -7.36
N LYS A 408 38.78 -5.63 -6.88
CA LYS A 408 38.34 -5.62 -5.49
C LYS A 408 37.05 -6.45 -5.42
N ALA A 409 37.03 -7.45 -4.54
CA ALA A 409 35.87 -8.28 -4.29
C ALA A 409 35.53 -8.24 -2.80
N ASP A 410 34.25 -8.11 -2.47
CA ASP A 410 33.77 -8.07 -1.09
C ASP A 410 32.29 -8.50 -1.01
N SER A 411 31.73 -8.55 0.21
CA SER A 411 30.33 -8.93 0.45
C SER A 411 29.76 -8.27 1.71
N ASP A 412 28.44 -8.15 1.76
CA ASP A 412 27.69 -7.65 2.91
C ASP A 412 26.40 -8.48 3.15
N GLY A 413 25.57 -8.04 4.11
CA GLY A 413 24.31 -8.70 4.45
C GLY A 413 23.29 -8.76 3.30
N ARG A 414 23.45 -7.94 2.26
CA ARG A 414 22.56 -7.82 1.11
C ARG A 414 23.13 -8.45 -0.16
N GLN A 415 24.43 -8.34 -0.42
CA GLN A 415 25.01 -8.63 -1.73
C GLN A 415 26.47 -9.13 -1.68
N TRP A 416 26.92 -9.67 -2.81
CA TRP A 416 28.33 -9.92 -3.14
C TRP A 416 28.68 -9.11 -4.37
N TRP A 417 29.87 -8.51 -4.42
CA TRP A 417 30.25 -7.69 -5.57
C TRP A 417 31.75 -7.77 -5.88
N SER A 418 32.06 -7.55 -7.14
CA SER A 418 33.42 -7.38 -7.65
C SER A 418 33.46 -6.13 -8.53
N CYS A 419 34.56 -5.40 -8.50
CA CYS A 419 34.78 -4.23 -9.35
C CYS A 419 36.26 -4.07 -9.71
N ALA A 420 36.54 -3.26 -10.74
CA ALA A 420 37.89 -2.75 -10.95
C ALA A 420 38.37 -1.97 -9.72
N VAL A 421 39.68 -1.97 -9.47
CA VAL A 421 40.28 -1.28 -8.32
C VAL A 421 39.77 0.16 -8.23
N PRO A 422 38.95 0.48 -7.21
CA PRO A 422 38.27 1.76 -7.15
C PRO A 422 39.21 2.89 -6.78
N ARG A 423 38.89 4.10 -7.22
CA ARG A 423 39.61 5.34 -6.90
C ARG A 423 38.64 6.35 -6.28
N ARG A 424 39.06 7.02 -5.21
CA ARG A 424 38.29 8.16 -4.70
C ARG A 424 38.57 9.39 -5.55
N ARG A 425 37.52 9.99 -6.11
CA ARG A 425 37.54 11.31 -6.71
C ARG A 425 36.65 12.24 -5.87
N GLY A 426 37.20 13.35 -5.40
CA GLY A 426 36.47 14.33 -4.58
C GLY A 426 35.97 13.81 -3.23
N ASP A 427 34.91 14.44 -2.72
CA ASP A 427 34.32 14.22 -1.38
C ASP A 427 33.12 13.25 -1.39
N GLY A 428 32.92 12.49 -2.48
CA GLY A 428 31.81 11.54 -2.60
C GLY A 428 31.86 10.41 -1.56
N LEU A 429 30.69 9.97 -1.09
CA LEU A 429 30.56 8.88 -0.10
C LEU A 429 31.07 7.54 -0.63
N ASN A 430 30.84 7.26 -1.92
CA ASN A 430 31.23 6.02 -2.59
C ASN A 430 32.42 6.28 -3.52
N PRO A 431 33.40 5.37 -3.58
CA PRO A 431 34.49 5.50 -4.54
C PRO A 431 34.02 5.21 -5.98
N GLU A 432 34.81 5.63 -6.96
CA GLU A 432 34.53 5.43 -8.40
C GLU A 432 35.31 4.24 -8.97
N THR A 433 34.70 3.53 -9.92
CA THR A 433 35.30 2.40 -10.64
C THR A 433 34.89 2.39 -12.12
N SER A 434 35.63 1.66 -12.97
CA SER A 434 35.31 1.52 -14.39
C SER A 434 34.29 0.42 -14.66
N TRP A 435 34.13 -0.55 -13.76
CA TRP A 435 33.06 -1.56 -13.83
C TRP A 435 32.76 -2.16 -12.46
N ARG A 436 31.55 -2.71 -12.32
CA ARG A 436 31.10 -3.45 -11.15
C ARG A 436 30.13 -4.55 -11.57
N MET A 437 30.30 -5.75 -11.03
CA MET A 437 29.28 -6.79 -11.03
C MET A 437 28.84 -7.09 -9.60
N ARG A 438 27.55 -7.33 -9.40
CA ARG A 438 27.01 -7.75 -8.10
C ARG A 438 25.93 -8.80 -8.22
N LEU A 439 25.86 -9.67 -7.22
CA LEU A 439 24.77 -10.58 -6.94
C LEU A 439 24.06 -10.10 -5.67
N VAL A 440 22.80 -9.68 -5.81
CA VAL A 440 21.94 -9.17 -4.74
C VAL A 440 20.96 -10.27 -4.33
N ARG A 441 20.83 -10.51 -3.03
CA ARG A 441 19.85 -11.49 -2.52
C ARG A 441 18.42 -11.11 -2.95
N PRO A 442 17.56 -12.08 -3.29
CA PRO A 442 17.77 -13.54 -3.23
C PRO A 442 18.51 -14.18 -4.42
N GLY A 443 18.86 -13.44 -5.48
CA GLY A 443 19.55 -14.03 -6.64
C GLY A 443 19.60 -13.15 -7.89
N HIS A 444 19.57 -11.83 -7.72
CA HIS A 444 19.48 -10.87 -8.81
C HIS A 444 20.88 -10.38 -9.19
N LEU A 445 21.18 -10.30 -10.48
CA LEU A 445 22.50 -9.91 -10.97
C LEU A 445 22.44 -8.54 -11.61
N GLU A 446 23.44 -7.71 -11.33
CA GLU A 446 23.63 -6.42 -12.00
C GLU A 446 25.10 -6.25 -12.41
N TYR A 447 25.33 -5.88 -13.66
CA TYR A 447 26.62 -5.52 -14.21
C TYR A 447 26.58 -4.07 -14.69
N GLN A 448 27.60 -3.29 -14.34
CA GLN A 448 27.78 -1.92 -14.80
C GLN A 448 29.20 -1.75 -15.33
N VAL A 449 29.35 -1.00 -16.41
CA VAL A 449 30.67 -0.72 -17.03
C VAL A 449 30.67 0.63 -17.73
N THR A 450 31.77 1.35 -17.63
CA THR A 450 32.02 2.56 -18.39
C THR A 450 32.34 2.20 -19.85
N ILE A 451 31.57 2.73 -20.80
CA ILE A 451 31.62 2.31 -22.22
C ILE A 451 32.53 3.17 -23.09
N GLY A 452 33.07 4.26 -22.54
CA GLY A 452 33.97 5.17 -23.24
C GLY A 452 34.43 6.30 -22.35
N HIS A 453 35.40 7.07 -22.81
CA HIS A 453 35.90 8.26 -22.14
C HIS A 453 36.10 9.37 -23.15
N ARG A 454 36.00 10.63 -22.71
CA ARG A 454 36.47 11.76 -23.52
C ARG A 454 37.98 11.65 -23.68
N ILE A 455 38.44 11.90 -24.90
CA ILE A 455 39.86 11.98 -25.24
C ILE A 455 40.14 13.46 -25.52
N ASP A 456 41.13 14.03 -24.83
CA ASP A 456 41.50 15.44 -24.94
C ASP A 456 40.29 16.39 -24.81
N ASP A 457 40.17 17.37 -25.71
CA ASP A 457 39.08 18.36 -25.75
C ASP A 457 37.94 17.95 -26.71
N ASP A 458 37.90 16.68 -27.16
CA ASP A 458 36.85 16.25 -28.10
C ASP A 458 35.47 16.28 -27.43
N PRO A 459 34.49 16.95 -28.06
CA PRO A 459 33.15 17.05 -27.51
C PRO A 459 32.39 15.71 -27.57
N GLN A 460 32.88 14.73 -28.34
CA GLN A 460 32.23 13.43 -28.57
C GLN A 460 33.01 12.28 -27.93
N ILE A 461 32.27 11.30 -27.41
CA ILE A 461 32.82 10.02 -26.95
C ILE A 461 32.52 8.96 -28.01
N MET A 462 33.56 8.54 -28.73
CA MET A 462 33.42 7.52 -29.78
C MET A 462 33.26 6.13 -29.15
N VAL A 463 32.16 5.44 -29.46
CA VAL A 463 31.89 4.07 -29.02
C VAL A 463 31.61 3.20 -30.24
N ASP A 464 32.39 2.13 -30.40
CA ASP A 464 32.16 1.13 -31.45
C ASP A 464 30.89 0.33 -31.12
N GLY A 465 29.88 0.43 -31.99
CA GLY A 465 28.59 -0.20 -31.74
C GLY A 465 28.65 -1.72 -31.72
N ARG A 466 29.48 -2.37 -32.55
CA ARG A 466 29.62 -3.83 -32.54
C ARG A 466 30.29 -4.32 -31.26
N ARG A 467 31.28 -3.56 -30.76
CA ARG A 467 31.90 -3.85 -29.47
C ARG A 467 30.93 -3.64 -28.31
N LEU A 468 30.07 -2.62 -28.37
CA LEU A 468 29.04 -2.40 -27.37
C LEU A 468 28.03 -3.56 -27.33
N GLU A 469 27.58 -4.06 -28.50
CA GLU A 469 26.73 -5.25 -28.54
C GLU A 469 27.42 -6.48 -27.96
N ALA A 470 28.68 -6.71 -28.33
CA ALA A 470 29.45 -7.83 -27.79
C ALA A 470 29.62 -7.74 -26.28
N LEU A 471 29.84 -6.53 -25.75
CA LEU A 471 29.89 -6.27 -24.33
C LEU A 471 28.56 -6.60 -23.64
N ILE A 472 27.42 -6.27 -24.26
CA ILE A 472 26.08 -6.59 -23.73
C ILE A 472 25.88 -8.11 -23.70
N VAL A 473 26.02 -8.77 -24.85
CA VAL A 473 25.76 -10.21 -25.02
C VAL A 473 26.64 -11.04 -24.09
N ARG A 474 27.96 -10.83 -24.13
CA ARG A 474 28.93 -11.60 -23.34
C ARG A 474 28.69 -11.49 -21.84
N ASN A 475 28.34 -10.31 -21.35
CA ASN A 475 28.10 -10.13 -19.91
C ASN A 475 26.74 -10.67 -19.49
N LEU A 476 25.71 -10.61 -20.33
CA LEU A 476 24.44 -11.29 -20.04
C LEU A 476 24.60 -12.82 -19.99
N GLU A 477 25.36 -13.40 -20.92
CA GLU A 477 25.65 -14.84 -20.94
C GLU A 477 26.47 -15.27 -19.71
N ARG A 478 27.46 -14.45 -19.30
CA ARG A 478 28.19 -14.65 -18.05
C ARG A 478 27.27 -14.61 -16.82
N MET A 479 26.37 -13.62 -16.76
CA MET A 479 25.37 -13.51 -15.69
C MET A 479 24.45 -14.74 -15.66
N ALA A 480 23.99 -15.19 -16.82
CA ALA A 480 23.15 -16.38 -16.97
C ALA A 480 23.87 -17.66 -16.52
N ALA A 481 25.14 -17.85 -16.90
CA ALA A 481 25.96 -18.98 -16.45
C ALA A 481 26.10 -19.01 -14.91
N ILE A 482 26.38 -17.86 -14.29
CA ILE A 482 26.46 -17.74 -12.83
C ILE A 482 25.11 -18.05 -12.17
N ALA A 483 24.00 -17.59 -12.75
CA ALA A 483 22.65 -17.87 -12.22
C ALA A 483 22.33 -19.37 -12.29
N ASN A 484 22.64 -20.04 -13.41
CA ASN A 484 22.47 -21.49 -13.55
C ASN A 484 23.32 -22.26 -12.53
N ASP A 485 24.58 -21.84 -12.35
CA ASP A 485 25.49 -22.39 -11.34
C ASP A 485 25.06 -22.10 -9.89
N LEU A 486 24.00 -21.31 -9.66
CA LEU A 486 23.38 -21.06 -8.36
C LEU A 486 22.01 -21.75 -8.20
N ASP A 487 21.67 -22.68 -9.10
CA ASP A 487 20.36 -23.35 -9.16
C ASP A 487 19.20 -22.37 -9.38
N LEU A 488 19.43 -21.28 -10.13
CA LEU A 488 18.43 -20.28 -10.51
C LEU A 488 18.02 -20.41 -11.98
N ALA A 489 18.22 -21.56 -12.61
CA ALA A 489 17.92 -21.79 -14.02
C ALA A 489 16.43 -21.57 -14.35
N GLY A 490 16.13 -21.38 -15.63
CA GLY A 490 14.77 -21.13 -16.14
C GLY A 490 14.61 -19.71 -16.72
N PRO A 491 13.37 -19.20 -16.82
CA PRO A 491 13.10 -17.91 -17.42
C PRO A 491 13.61 -16.74 -16.58
N ALA A 492 13.95 -15.64 -17.25
CA ALA A 492 14.47 -14.44 -16.59
C ALA A 492 14.04 -13.15 -17.30
N LEU A 493 14.06 -12.04 -16.57
CA LEU A 493 13.97 -10.70 -17.16
C LEU A 493 15.36 -10.07 -17.31
N VAL A 494 15.56 -9.38 -18.42
CA VAL A 494 16.76 -8.60 -18.71
C VAL A 494 16.39 -7.14 -18.91
N SER A 495 17.09 -6.25 -18.21
CA SER A 495 17.02 -4.80 -18.43
C SER A 495 18.39 -4.27 -18.85
N ILE A 496 18.39 -3.45 -19.90
CA ILE A 496 19.58 -2.81 -20.46
C ILE A 496 19.34 -1.30 -20.44
N SER A 497 20.23 -0.55 -19.81
CA SER A 497 20.16 0.91 -19.78
C SER A 497 21.54 1.55 -19.93
N LEU A 498 21.57 2.76 -20.49
CA LEU A 498 22.75 3.57 -20.67
C LEU A 498 22.53 4.95 -20.05
N ASP A 499 23.56 5.48 -19.40
CA ASP A 499 23.49 6.72 -18.60
C ASP A 499 24.73 7.58 -18.84
N GLY A 500 24.53 8.89 -18.99
CA GLY A 500 25.54 9.87 -19.39
C GLY A 500 25.97 9.75 -20.85
N VAL A 501 25.04 9.38 -21.75
CA VAL A 501 25.34 9.08 -23.16
C VAL A 501 25.00 10.20 -24.15
N GLU A 502 24.72 11.42 -23.69
CA GLU A 502 24.34 12.56 -24.52
C GLU A 502 25.40 12.91 -25.58
N ASP A 503 26.67 12.71 -25.23
CA ASP A 503 27.83 13.00 -26.05
C ASP A 503 28.45 11.74 -26.68
N VAL A 504 27.81 10.59 -26.52
CA VAL A 504 28.26 9.35 -27.16
C VAL A 504 27.87 9.34 -28.64
N GLU A 505 28.87 9.03 -29.47
CA GLU A 505 28.71 8.77 -30.89
C GLU A 505 28.95 7.28 -31.17
N LEU A 506 27.87 6.60 -31.58
CA LEU A 506 27.86 5.17 -31.89
C LEU A 506 28.29 4.97 -33.34
N SER A 507 29.43 4.32 -33.56
CA SER A 507 29.96 4.03 -34.90
C SER A 507 29.55 2.65 -35.40
N ALA A 508 29.31 2.56 -36.72
CA ALA A 508 29.18 1.31 -37.45
C ALA A 508 30.50 0.95 -38.15
N ALA A 509 30.55 -0.19 -38.84
CA ALA A 509 31.75 -0.66 -39.56
C ALA A 509 32.17 0.21 -40.78
N ARG A 510 31.38 1.23 -41.16
CA ARG A 510 31.68 2.19 -42.24
C ARG A 510 31.97 3.58 -41.65
N PRO A 511 32.69 4.48 -42.34
CA PRO A 511 33.01 5.81 -41.80
C PRO A 511 31.74 6.60 -41.44
N GLY A 512 31.70 7.12 -40.21
CA GLY A 512 30.63 7.97 -39.68
C GLY A 512 29.91 7.32 -38.50
N GLY A 513 29.87 8.01 -37.36
CA GLY A 513 29.04 7.64 -36.22
C GLY A 513 27.77 8.49 -36.15
N ARG A 514 26.84 8.06 -35.29
CA ARG A 514 25.61 8.80 -34.99
C ARG A 514 25.50 9.07 -33.50
N ARG A 515 25.15 10.31 -33.14
CA ARG A 515 25.05 10.75 -31.75
C ARG A 515 23.75 10.27 -31.09
N MET A 516 23.86 9.78 -29.87
CA MET A 516 22.73 9.37 -29.03
C MET A 516 21.85 10.54 -28.56
N ARG A 517 22.45 11.71 -28.24
CA ARG A 517 21.77 12.97 -27.86
C ARG A 517 20.83 12.90 -26.65
N LYS A 518 20.78 11.78 -25.95
CA LYS A 518 19.94 11.58 -24.75
C LYS A 518 20.86 11.34 -23.56
N PRO A 519 20.60 11.97 -22.40
CA PRO A 519 21.40 11.71 -21.19
C PRO A 519 21.20 10.28 -20.68
N GLU A 520 20.02 9.70 -20.91
CA GLU A 520 19.70 8.34 -20.50
C GLU A 520 18.94 7.61 -21.62
N VAL A 521 19.25 6.33 -21.79
CA VAL A 521 18.58 5.40 -22.70
C VAL A 521 18.19 4.16 -21.92
N ILE A 522 16.89 3.89 -21.79
CA ILE A 522 16.37 2.67 -21.17
C ILE A 522 15.69 1.85 -22.26
N LEU A 523 16.19 0.64 -22.51
CA LEU A 523 15.62 -0.26 -23.51
C LEU A 523 14.44 -1.05 -22.91
N PRO A 524 13.47 -1.50 -23.74
CA PRO A 524 12.40 -2.39 -23.26
C PRO A 524 12.97 -3.63 -22.59
N VAL A 525 12.32 -4.07 -21.52
CA VAL A 525 12.72 -5.29 -20.79
C VAL A 525 12.54 -6.51 -21.67
N ALA A 526 13.61 -7.29 -21.85
CA ALA A 526 13.55 -8.57 -22.57
C ALA A 526 13.15 -9.69 -21.60
N LYS A 527 12.39 -10.67 -22.09
CA LYS A 527 12.09 -11.90 -21.36
C LYS A 527 12.84 -13.05 -22.01
N LEU A 528 13.80 -13.62 -21.29
CA LEU A 528 14.48 -14.85 -21.70
C LEU A 528 13.57 -16.03 -21.37
N ALA A 529 13.32 -16.90 -22.36
CA ALA A 529 12.59 -18.16 -22.13
C ALA A 529 13.40 -19.11 -21.24
N GLU A 530 14.71 -19.20 -21.49
CA GLU A 530 15.69 -19.97 -20.74
C GLU A 530 17.00 -19.17 -20.65
N MET A 531 17.79 -19.41 -19.61
CA MET A 531 19.11 -18.79 -19.41
C MET A 531 20.25 -19.68 -19.91
N ASN A 532 20.04 -20.46 -20.97
CA ASN A 532 21.05 -21.37 -21.52
C ASN A 532 21.43 -21.01 -22.95
N GLY A 533 22.69 -21.29 -23.32
CA GLY A 533 23.19 -21.10 -24.68
C GLY A 533 23.44 -19.66 -25.08
N GLU A 534 23.28 -19.40 -26.38
CA GLU A 534 23.54 -18.13 -27.06
C GLU A 534 22.35 -17.17 -26.90
N LEU A 535 22.53 -16.08 -26.12
CA LEU A 535 21.43 -15.18 -25.76
C LEU A 535 21.21 -14.04 -26.76
N ALA A 536 22.07 -13.85 -27.77
CA ALA A 536 22.00 -12.70 -28.65
C ALA A 536 20.69 -12.59 -29.43
N ALA A 537 20.12 -13.73 -29.88
CA ALA A 537 18.85 -13.75 -30.60
C ALA A 537 17.66 -13.34 -29.72
N GLU A 538 17.66 -13.74 -28.45
CA GLU A 538 16.60 -13.42 -27.47
C GLU A 538 16.54 -11.93 -27.10
N ILE A 539 17.61 -11.17 -27.38
CA ILE A 539 17.69 -9.73 -27.13
C ILE A 539 17.84 -8.89 -28.40
N GLN A 540 17.60 -9.47 -29.58
CA GLN A 540 17.76 -8.79 -30.87
C GLN A 540 16.97 -7.47 -30.92
N GLU A 541 15.72 -7.47 -30.44
CA GLU A 541 14.87 -6.28 -30.41
C GLU A 541 15.51 -5.14 -29.60
N GLN A 542 16.13 -5.46 -28.45
CA GLN A 542 16.82 -4.47 -27.62
C GLN A 542 18.02 -3.88 -28.37
N LEU A 543 18.80 -4.71 -29.06
CA LEU A 543 19.92 -4.25 -29.87
C LEU A 543 19.42 -3.37 -31.03
N ASP A 544 18.36 -3.75 -31.73
CA ASP A 544 17.76 -2.93 -32.79
C ASP A 544 17.33 -1.55 -32.26
N ILE A 545 16.64 -1.50 -31.12
CA ILE A 545 16.21 -0.24 -30.49
C ILE A 545 17.40 0.61 -30.04
N LEU A 546 18.50 -0.01 -29.58
CA LEU A 546 19.73 0.71 -29.22
C LEU A 546 20.30 1.46 -30.44
N TRP A 547 20.43 0.78 -31.58
CA TRP A 547 20.93 1.36 -32.82
C TRP A 547 19.98 2.42 -33.38
N GLN A 548 18.67 2.17 -33.34
CA GLN A 548 17.65 3.14 -33.75
C GLN A 548 17.67 4.38 -32.85
N THR A 549 17.93 4.23 -31.55
CA THR A 549 18.09 5.36 -30.63
C THR A 549 19.29 6.22 -30.99
N ALA A 550 20.39 5.62 -31.46
CA ALA A 550 21.52 6.34 -32.01
C ALA A 550 21.22 6.97 -33.40
N GLY A 551 20.13 6.59 -34.07
CA GLY A 551 19.72 7.14 -35.38
C GLY A 551 20.03 6.23 -36.58
N TRP A 552 20.29 4.94 -36.35
CA TRP A 552 20.43 3.92 -37.38
C TRP A 552 19.08 3.22 -37.63
N ILE A 553 18.41 3.56 -38.72
CA ILE A 553 17.01 3.15 -39.00
C ILE A 553 16.88 1.63 -39.13
N ASP A 554 17.89 0.97 -39.68
CA ASP A 554 17.89 -0.46 -39.98
C ASP A 554 18.12 -1.36 -38.75
N GLY A 555 18.26 -0.77 -37.55
CA GLY A 555 18.56 -1.51 -36.33
C GLY A 555 20.00 -2.01 -36.27
N SER A 556 20.21 -3.13 -35.60
CA SER A 556 21.53 -3.74 -35.43
C SER A 556 22.09 -4.23 -36.77
N PRO A 557 23.31 -3.80 -37.16
CA PRO A 557 23.97 -4.30 -38.35
C PRO A 557 24.60 -5.69 -38.14
N SER A 558 24.37 -6.32 -37.00
CA SER A 558 25.02 -7.58 -36.60
C SER A 558 24.14 -8.81 -36.83
N PHE A 559 22.89 -8.67 -37.27
CA PHE A 559 22.01 -9.79 -37.61
C PHE A 559 21.89 -9.91 -39.12
N SER A 560 22.49 -10.95 -39.72
CA SER A 560 22.54 -11.10 -41.19
C SER A 560 21.75 -12.30 -41.75
N SER A 561 21.23 -13.18 -40.90
CA SER A 561 20.34 -14.31 -41.26
C SER A 561 20.03 -15.15 -40.01
N GLU A 562 19.26 -14.58 -39.07
CA GLU A 562 18.89 -15.18 -37.76
C GLU A 562 20.04 -15.43 -36.76
N ALA A 563 21.29 -15.52 -37.20
CA ALA A 563 22.46 -15.59 -36.33
C ALA A 563 23.09 -14.20 -36.10
N TRP A 564 23.45 -13.93 -34.85
CA TRP A 564 24.23 -12.74 -34.48
C TRP A 564 25.69 -12.93 -34.92
N ALA A 565 26.17 -12.07 -35.81
CA ALA A 565 27.49 -12.15 -36.42
C ALA A 565 28.64 -12.08 -35.39
N GLY A 566 28.38 -11.52 -34.21
CA GLY A 566 29.35 -11.39 -33.12
C GLY A 566 29.93 -12.73 -32.65
N TYR A 567 29.18 -13.83 -32.68
CA TYR A 567 29.72 -15.16 -32.32
C TYR A 567 30.81 -15.66 -33.27
N SER A 568 30.79 -15.20 -34.52
CA SER A 568 31.83 -15.49 -35.52
C SER A 568 32.96 -14.46 -35.53
N ASP A 569 32.76 -13.30 -34.91
CA ASP A 569 33.70 -12.18 -34.84
C ASP A 569 34.51 -12.23 -33.55
N LYS A 570 35.47 -13.17 -33.51
CA LYS A 570 36.43 -13.31 -32.38
C LYS A 570 37.17 -12.01 -32.08
N GLN A 571 37.33 -11.13 -33.07
CA GLN A 571 38.05 -9.88 -32.89
C GLN A 571 37.29 -8.87 -32.03
N ASN A 572 35.95 -8.93 -31.96
CA ASN A 572 35.13 -8.05 -31.13
C ASN A 572 34.49 -8.76 -29.93
N TYR A 573 34.27 -10.08 -30.01
CA TYR A 573 33.67 -10.87 -28.94
C TYR A 573 34.67 -11.26 -27.84
N ASP A 574 35.93 -11.56 -28.19
CA ASP A 574 36.97 -12.01 -27.24
C ASP A 574 37.89 -10.89 -26.73
N ILE A 575 37.56 -9.61 -26.95
CA ILE A 575 38.38 -8.50 -26.42
C ILE A 575 38.21 -8.43 -24.89
N ASP A 576 39.30 -8.71 -24.17
CA ASP A 576 39.46 -8.51 -22.73
C ASP A 576 39.21 -7.05 -22.30
#